data_AF-A0A0J7ZNC6-F1
#
_entry.id   AF-A0A0J7ZNC6-F1
#
_cell.length_a   1.000
_cell.length_b   1.000
_cell.length_c   1.000
_cell.angle_alpha   90.00
_cell.angle_beta   90.00
_cell.angle_gamma   90.00
#
_symmetry.space_group_name_H-M   'P 1'
#
loop_
_entity.id
_entity.type
_entity.pdbx_description
1 polymer ?
#
loop_
_entity_poly.entity_id
_entity_poly.type
_entity_poly.pdbx_seq_one_letter_code
_entity_poly.pdbx_strand_id
1 'polypeptide(L)'
;MERTTVGGAVVLHRIDDRVPDALRLAAAQVGTGAVRRSATVGGNLVGSTLRCLLPAAIVLDARATVLEGDGVHETDLSEVVAKRPVLLSLRWREPVASTFFKLAGEAGGSPPLVVAAAVHAGDDGNHSLRVAVRDGYDVLSGTAMCAADAAQTLHALRGTELIDLSSAAWDVVRSKVAALL
;
A
#
# COMPACT_ATOMS: atom_id res chain seq x y z
N MET A 1 9.95 9.00 -14.75
CA MET A 1 10.07 8.18 -13.54
C MET A 1 10.92 6.99 -13.87
N GLU A 2 11.91 6.70 -13.04
CA GLU A 2 12.51 5.38 -13.00
C GLU A 2 11.41 4.37 -12.67
N ARG A 3 11.43 3.16 -13.26
CA ARG A 3 10.33 2.19 -13.15
C ARG A 3 9.96 1.82 -11.71
N THR A 4 10.90 1.97 -10.77
CA THR A 4 10.75 1.56 -9.38
C THR A 4 10.78 2.71 -8.37
N THR A 5 10.67 3.97 -8.82
CA THR A 5 10.76 5.14 -7.93
C THR A 5 9.80 6.26 -8.32
N VAL A 6 9.15 6.89 -7.32
CA VAL A 6 8.35 8.12 -7.48
C VAL A 6 8.83 9.21 -6.52
N GLY A 7 8.86 10.46 -6.99
CA GLY A 7 9.21 11.61 -6.14
C GLY A 7 8.08 12.01 -5.20
N GLY A 8 8.41 12.48 -3.99
CA GLY A 8 7.44 12.93 -2.99
C GLY A 8 6.61 14.14 -3.43
N ALA A 9 7.14 15.00 -4.30
CA ALA A 9 6.44 16.15 -4.87
C ALA A 9 5.54 15.79 -6.08
N VAL A 10 5.56 14.55 -6.57
CA VAL A 10 4.71 14.13 -7.68
C VAL A 10 3.26 14.19 -7.24
N VAL A 11 2.44 14.91 -8.00
CA VAL A 11 1.00 15.01 -7.79
C VAL A 11 0.27 13.74 -8.23
N LEU A 12 -0.73 13.32 -7.47
CA LEU A 12 -1.34 11.98 -7.61
C LEU A 12 -1.95 11.73 -8.99
N HIS A 13 -2.51 12.76 -9.64
CA HIS A 13 -3.08 12.61 -11.00
C HIS A 13 -2.04 12.32 -12.10
N ARG A 14 -0.73 12.44 -11.80
CA ARG A 14 0.36 12.15 -12.74
C ARG A 14 0.91 10.73 -12.61
N ILE A 15 0.44 9.96 -11.63
CA ILE A 15 0.78 8.55 -11.51
C ILE A 15 0.10 7.80 -12.66
N ASP A 16 0.90 7.15 -13.48
CA ASP A 16 0.48 6.44 -14.70
C ASP A 16 0.80 4.94 -14.63
N ASP A 17 0.67 4.25 -15.76
CA ASP A 17 0.84 2.81 -15.95
C ASP A 17 2.27 2.30 -15.77
N ARG A 18 3.25 3.19 -15.60
CA ARG A 18 4.63 2.80 -15.25
C ARG A 18 4.79 2.48 -13.76
N VAL A 19 3.78 2.78 -12.95
CA VAL A 19 3.75 2.51 -11.51
C VAL A 19 2.91 1.26 -11.26
N PRO A 20 3.31 0.36 -10.34
CA PRO A 20 2.54 -0.83 -10.03
C PRO A 20 1.09 -0.52 -9.68
N ASP A 21 0.19 -1.42 -10.10
CA ASP A 21 -1.25 -1.25 -9.97
C ASP A 21 -1.70 -0.95 -8.55
N ALA A 22 -1.09 -1.54 -7.52
CA ALA A 22 -1.44 -1.21 -6.14
C ALA A 22 -1.34 0.30 -5.85
N LEU A 23 -0.23 0.95 -6.25
CA LEU A 23 -0.01 2.37 -5.99
C LEU A 23 -0.78 3.27 -6.97
N ARG A 24 -0.86 2.86 -8.25
CA ARG A 24 -1.61 3.56 -9.30
C ARG A 24 -3.11 3.64 -8.98
N LEU A 25 -3.72 2.51 -8.64
CA LEU A 25 -5.13 2.43 -8.28
C LEU A 25 -5.41 3.15 -6.95
N ALA A 26 -4.50 3.05 -5.97
CA ALA A 26 -4.59 3.84 -4.73
C ALA A 26 -4.66 5.33 -5.01
N ALA A 27 -3.72 5.84 -5.81
CA ALA A 27 -3.66 7.24 -6.21
C ALA A 27 -4.93 7.68 -6.93
N ALA A 28 -5.45 6.86 -7.86
CA ALA A 28 -6.66 7.15 -8.62
C ALA A 28 -7.93 7.28 -7.75
N GLN A 29 -7.94 6.64 -6.57
CA GLN A 29 -9.08 6.62 -5.65
C GLN A 29 -8.94 7.61 -4.46
N VAL A 30 -7.88 8.44 -4.46
CA VAL A 30 -7.74 9.53 -3.49
C VAL A 30 -8.67 10.67 -3.85
N GLY A 31 -9.54 11.04 -2.91
CA GLY A 31 -10.41 12.22 -3.00
C GLY A 31 -11.15 12.35 -4.32
N THR A 32 -11.45 13.59 -4.70
CA THR A 32 -11.98 13.92 -6.02
C THR A 32 -10.86 14.16 -7.03
N GLY A 33 -11.21 14.28 -8.32
CA GLY A 33 -10.24 14.67 -9.35
C GLY A 33 -9.56 16.02 -9.08
N ALA A 34 -10.25 16.96 -8.42
CA ALA A 34 -9.67 18.24 -8.01
C ALA A 34 -8.60 18.05 -6.93
N VAL A 35 -8.87 17.21 -5.93
CA VAL A 35 -7.90 16.88 -4.88
C VAL A 35 -6.65 16.23 -5.48
N ARG A 36 -6.78 15.28 -6.42
CA ARG A 36 -5.62 14.60 -7.03
C ARG A 36 -4.72 15.51 -7.87
N ARG A 37 -5.21 16.67 -8.29
CA ARG A 37 -4.42 17.65 -9.06
C ARG A 37 -3.47 18.46 -8.19
N SER A 38 -3.69 18.51 -6.88
CA SER A 38 -2.83 19.22 -5.92
C SER A 38 -2.19 18.30 -4.88
N ALA A 39 -2.83 17.20 -4.51
CA ALA A 39 -2.26 16.23 -3.58
C ALA A 39 -1.00 15.59 -4.16
N THR A 40 0.06 15.50 -3.37
CA THR A 40 1.33 14.86 -3.73
C THR A 40 1.50 13.51 -3.05
N VAL A 41 2.44 12.69 -3.53
CA VAL A 41 2.80 11.41 -2.89
C VAL A 41 3.23 11.62 -1.44
N GLY A 42 4.14 12.56 -1.19
CA GLY A 42 4.61 12.89 0.15
C GLY A 42 3.52 13.49 1.01
N GLY A 43 2.70 14.39 0.46
CA GLY A 43 1.57 14.97 1.17
C GLY A 43 0.52 13.91 1.57
N ASN A 44 0.32 12.88 0.75
CA ASN A 44 -0.60 11.79 1.08
C ASN A 44 -0.02 10.81 2.11
N LEU A 45 1.22 10.36 1.95
CA LEU A 45 1.84 9.38 2.85
C LEU A 45 2.19 9.96 4.21
N VAL A 46 2.74 11.18 4.23
CA VAL A 46 3.26 11.82 5.44
C VAL A 46 2.22 12.73 6.08
N GLY A 47 1.58 13.57 5.25
CA GLY A 47 0.74 14.68 5.72
C GLY A 47 -0.74 14.34 5.94
N SER A 48 -1.26 13.29 5.30
CA SER A 48 -2.66 12.90 5.45
C SER A 48 -2.86 12.02 6.68
N THR A 49 -3.93 12.24 7.44
CA THR A 49 -4.34 11.30 8.50
C THR A 49 -4.77 9.94 7.93
N LEU A 50 -5.37 9.92 6.73
CA LEU A 50 -5.91 8.71 6.10
C LEU A 50 -4.89 7.88 5.33
N ARG A 51 -3.77 8.50 4.94
CA ARG A 51 -2.61 7.87 4.28
C ARG A 51 -3.01 6.87 3.21
N CYS A 52 -3.85 7.29 2.27
CA CYS A 52 -4.48 6.39 1.29
C CYS A 52 -3.47 5.59 0.45
N LEU A 53 -2.24 6.08 0.27
CA LEU A 53 -1.17 5.36 -0.42
C LEU A 53 -0.42 4.35 0.47
N LEU A 54 -0.55 4.43 1.79
CA LEU A 54 0.27 3.65 2.73
C LEU A 54 0.07 2.14 2.57
N PRO A 55 -1.16 1.59 2.48
CA PRO A 55 -1.34 0.16 2.23
C PRO A 55 -0.65 -0.31 0.94
N ALA A 56 -0.73 0.48 -0.13
CA ALA A 56 -0.07 0.18 -1.39
C ALA A 56 1.46 0.22 -1.28
N ALA A 57 2.01 1.20 -0.56
CA ALA A 57 3.45 1.31 -0.33
C ALA A 57 3.99 0.12 0.50
N ILE A 58 3.24 -0.32 1.53
CA ILE A 58 3.61 -1.47 2.37
C ILE A 58 3.69 -2.75 1.54
N VAL A 59 2.68 -3.06 0.73
CA VAL A 59 2.69 -4.32 -0.03
C VAL A 59 3.75 -4.34 -1.14
N LEU A 60 4.18 -3.18 -1.61
CA LEU A 60 5.27 -3.04 -2.57
C LEU A 60 6.67 -3.08 -1.94
N ASP A 61 6.75 -3.33 -0.62
CA ASP A 61 8.01 -3.31 0.14
C ASP A 61 8.78 -2.00 -0.05
N ALA A 62 8.05 -0.89 0.00
CA ALA A 62 8.60 0.38 -0.40
C ALA A 62 9.51 0.99 0.68
N ARG A 63 10.59 1.64 0.22
CA ARG A 63 11.55 2.38 1.01
C ARG A 63 11.45 3.88 0.71
N ALA A 64 11.58 4.70 1.73
CA ALA A 64 11.45 6.14 1.63
C ALA A 64 12.82 6.81 1.71
N THR A 65 13.11 7.73 0.80
CA THR A 65 14.20 8.70 0.96
C THR A 65 13.60 9.97 1.55
N VAL A 66 14.14 10.42 2.67
CA VAL A 66 13.59 11.53 3.45
C VAL A 66 14.66 12.59 3.71
N LEU A 67 14.21 13.82 3.98
CA LEU A 67 15.02 14.91 4.49
C LEU A 67 14.61 15.20 5.94
N GLU A 68 15.56 15.05 6.85
CA GLU A 68 15.46 15.41 8.27
C GLU A 68 16.53 16.47 8.63
N GLY A 69 16.59 16.86 9.91
CA GLY A 69 17.52 17.89 10.38
C GLY A 69 19.00 17.52 10.26
N ASP A 70 19.32 16.23 10.21
CA ASP A 70 20.67 15.68 10.05
C ASP A 70 21.05 15.38 8.59
N GLY A 71 20.11 15.56 7.66
CA GLY A 71 20.35 15.43 6.22
C GLY A 71 19.39 14.47 5.53
N VAL A 72 19.87 13.91 4.42
CA VAL A 72 19.11 12.99 3.57
C VAL A 72 19.51 11.55 3.86
N HIS A 73 18.54 10.71 4.16
CA HIS A 73 18.76 9.29 4.38
C HIS A 73 17.55 8.45 3.92
N GLU A 74 17.76 7.13 3.84
CA GLU A 74 16.71 6.16 3.53
C GLU A 74 16.14 5.56 4.81
N THR A 75 14.83 5.38 4.88
CA THR A 75 14.12 4.80 6.02
C THR A 75 12.92 3.93 5.58
N ASP A 76 12.36 3.18 6.52
CA ASP A 76 11.10 2.44 6.35
C ASP A 76 9.86 3.32 6.54
N LEU A 77 8.71 2.76 6.13
CA LEU A 77 7.43 3.46 6.20
C LEU A 77 6.93 3.67 7.63
N SER A 78 7.34 2.86 8.60
CA SER A 78 6.91 3.02 9.99
C SER A 78 7.52 4.28 10.61
N GLU A 79 8.80 4.53 10.32
CA GLU A 79 9.50 5.75 10.72
C GLU A 79 8.94 6.99 10.00
N VAL A 80 8.64 6.89 8.70
CA VAL A 80 7.96 7.97 7.96
C VAL A 80 6.63 8.35 8.60
N VAL A 81 5.82 7.37 9.00
CA VAL A 81 4.51 7.62 9.64
C VAL A 81 4.67 8.22 11.03
N ALA A 82 5.66 7.76 11.80
CA ALA A 82 5.91 8.19 13.17
C ALA A 82 6.51 9.61 13.23
N LYS A 83 7.57 9.88 12.48
CA LYS A 83 8.33 11.14 12.53
C LYS A 83 7.83 12.22 11.60
N ARG A 84 7.09 11.84 10.57
CA ARG A 84 6.54 12.73 9.53
C ARG A 84 7.60 13.64 8.85
N PRO A 85 8.72 13.08 8.35
CA PRO A 85 9.77 13.87 7.71
C PRO A 85 9.35 14.36 6.32
N VAL A 86 10.17 15.19 5.67
CA VAL A 86 9.93 15.57 4.28
C VAL A 86 10.27 14.38 3.37
N LEU A 87 9.26 13.77 2.74
CA LEU A 87 9.46 12.69 1.77
C LEU A 87 10.03 13.24 0.46
N LEU A 88 11.22 12.79 0.08
CA LEU A 88 11.86 13.13 -1.20
C LEU A 88 11.48 12.14 -2.31
N SER A 89 11.50 10.85 -2.00
CA SER A 89 11.10 9.80 -2.94
C SER A 89 10.66 8.52 -2.24
N LEU A 90 9.89 7.71 -2.95
CA LEU A 90 9.50 6.36 -2.58
C LEU A 90 10.00 5.40 -3.66
N ARG A 91 10.77 4.39 -3.26
CA ARG A 91 11.26 3.32 -4.12
C ARG A 91 10.64 1.99 -3.72
N TRP A 92 10.38 1.08 -4.65
CA TRP A 92 9.79 -0.23 -4.36
C TRP A 92 10.51 -1.38 -5.06
N ARG A 93 10.22 -2.62 -4.62
CA ARG A 93 10.53 -3.85 -5.35
C ARG A 93 9.45 -4.08 -6.40
N GLU A 94 9.86 -4.36 -7.64
CA GLU A 94 8.92 -4.64 -8.74
C GLU A 94 8.12 -5.93 -8.41
N PRO A 95 6.78 -5.85 -8.28
CA PRO A 95 5.97 -7.03 -8.00
C PRO A 95 5.71 -7.83 -9.29
N VAL A 96 5.40 -9.12 -9.14
CA VAL A 96 4.88 -9.97 -10.22
C VAL A 96 3.45 -9.56 -10.58
N ALA A 97 2.65 -9.28 -9.56
CA ALA A 97 1.29 -8.77 -9.69
C ALA A 97 0.93 -7.94 -8.45
N SER A 98 0.09 -6.93 -8.60
CA SER A 98 -0.38 -6.13 -7.47
C SER A 98 -1.79 -5.60 -7.70
N THR A 99 -2.52 -5.35 -6.62
CA THR A 99 -3.89 -4.84 -6.67
C THR A 99 -4.17 -3.92 -5.49
N PHE A 100 -5.18 -3.06 -5.66
CA PHE A 100 -5.69 -2.18 -4.63
C PHE A 100 -7.20 -2.05 -4.77
N PHE A 101 -7.89 -2.20 -3.66
CA PHE A 101 -9.33 -2.12 -3.56
C PHE A 101 -9.74 -1.27 -2.37
N LYS A 102 -10.74 -0.42 -2.56
CA LYS A 102 -11.35 0.40 -1.52
C LYS A 102 -12.85 0.19 -1.59
N LEU A 103 -13.47 -0.11 -0.45
CA LEU A 103 -14.92 -0.15 -0.37
C LEU A 103 -15.51 1.25 -0.62
N ALA A 104 -16.75 1.27 -1.12
CA ALA A 104 -17.53 2.49 -1.11
C ALA A 104 -17.71 2.96 0.34
N GLY A 105 -17.51 4.25 0.57
CA GLY A 105 -17.76 4.90 1.85
C GLY A 105 -18.89 5.89 1.71
N GLU A 106 -19.59 6.16 2.81
CA GLU A 106 -20.60 7.20 2.88
C GLU A 106 -19.95 8.58 3.03
N ALA A 107 -20.57 9.61 2.46
CA ALA A 107 -20.10 10.97 2.60
C ALA A 107 -20.15 11.41 4.08
N GLY A 108 -19.00 11.77 4.65
CA GLY A 108 -18.89 12.13 6.07
C GLY A 108 -18.86 10.93 7.04
N GLY A 109 -18.97 9.71 6.53
CA GLY A 109 -18.86 8.49 7.32
C GLY A 109 -17.41 8.12 7.67
N SER A 110 -17.26 7.02 8.41
CA SER A 110 -15.95 6.45 8.73
C SER A 110 -15.13 6.15 7.47
N PRO A 111 -13.78 6.21 7.55
CA PRO A 111 -12.94 5.85 6.42
C PRO A 111 -13.26 4.42 5.94
N PRO A 112 -13.49 4.21 4.63
CA PRO A 112 -13.83 2.89 4.13
C PRO A 112 -12.63 1.94 4.20
N LEU A 113 -12.92 0.65 4.32
CA LEU A 113 -11.92 -0.41 4.25
C LEU A 113 -11.13 -0.32 2.94
N VAL A 114 -9.81 -0.49 3.05
CA VAL A 114 -8.91 -0.63 1.90
C VAL A 114 -8.16 -1.93 2.04
N VAL A 115 -7.98 -2.64 0.93
CA VAL A 115 -7.12 -3.82 0.80
C VAL A 115 -6.14 -3.58 -0.34
N ALA A 116 -4.85 -3.64 -0.03
CA ALA A 116 -3.79 -3.71 -1.03
C ALA A 116 -3.14 -5.10 -0.94
N ALA A 117 -2.70 -5.63 -2.07
CA ALA A 117 -1.95 -6.88 -2.13
C ALA A 117 -0.92 -6.86 -3.26
N ALA A 118 0.21 -7.52 -3.07
CA ALA A 118 1.22 -7.70 -4.09
C ALA A 118 1.95 -9.04 -3.93
N VAL A 119 2.21 -9.70 -5.06
CA VAL A 119 3.02 -10.91 -5.15
C VAL A 119 4.43 -10.53 -5.57
N HIS A 120 5.42 -11.00 -4.83
CA HIS A 120 6.84 -10.79 -5.11
C HIS A 120 7.51 -12.13 -5.38
N ALA A 121 8.27 -12.21 -6.46
CA ALA A 121 9.19 -13.32 -6.69
C ALA A 121 10.35 -13.23 -5.69
N GLY A 122 10.60 -14.30 -4.96
CA GLY A 122 11.78 -14.51 -4.13
C GLY A 122 12.96 -15.01 -4.96
N ASP A 123 14.15 -14.95 -4.37
CA ASP A 123 15.40 -15.22 -5.06
C ASP A 123 15.62 -16.74 -5.29
N ASP A 124 14.85 -17.57 -4.57
CA ASP A 124 14.80 -19.03 -4.64
C ASP A 124 13.71 -19.55 -5.62
N GLY A 125 13.02 -18.65 -6.32
CA GLY A 125 11.90 -18.98 -7.21
C GLY A 125 10.56 -19.16 -6.50
N ASN A 126 10.51 -19.07 -5.17
CA ASN A 126 9.26 -19.03 -4.43
C ASN A 126 8.60 -17.66 -4.57
N HIS A 127 7.28 -17.61 -4.47
CA HIS A 127 6.55 -16.34 -4.45
C HIS A 127 6.09 -16.03 -3.03
N SER A 128 6.12 -14.74 -2.67
CA SER A 128 5.57 -14.24 -1.41
C SER A 128 4.44 -13.26 -1.71
N LEU A 129 3.35 -13.40 -0.97
CA LEU A 129 2.22 -12.50 -1.00
C LEU A 129 2.32 -11.55 0.20
N ARG A 130 2.28 -10.25 -0.08
CA ARG A 130 2.14 -9.19 0.92
C ARG A 130 0.74 -8.59 0.83
N VAL A 131 0.11 -8.40 1.97
CA VAL A 131 -1.23 -7.81 2.10
C VAL A 131 -1.18 -6.71 3.14
N ALA A 132 -1.81 -5.58 2.85
CA ALA A 132 -2.01 -4.51 3.82
C ALA A 132 -3.47 -4.06 3.77
N VAL A 133 -4.06 -3.90 4.94
CA VAL A 133 -5.47 -3.54 5.12
C VAL A 133 -5.54 -2.29 5.95
N ARG A 134 -6.23 -1.26 5.45
CA ARG A 134 -6.62 -0.12 6.28
C ARG A 134 -8.06 -0.31 6.72
N ASP A 135 -8.27 -0.48 8.02
CA ASP A 135 -9.58 -0.51 8.65
C ASP A 135 -9.70 0.74 9.55
N GLY A 136 -10.58 1.65 9.17
CA GLY A 136 -10.60 3.00 9.76
C GLY A 136 -9.29 3.76 9.55
N TYR A 137 -8.58 4.03 10.65
CA TYR A 137 -7.30 4.77 10.66
C TYR A 137 -6.08 3.86 10.85
N ASP A 138 -6.31 2.60 11.22
CA ASP A 138 -5.26 1.63 11.47
C ASP A 138 -4.91 0.90 10.19
N VAL A 139 -3.63 0.54 10.05
CA VAL A 139 -3.13 -0.24 8.92
C VAL A 139 -2.47 -1.49 9.47
N LEU A 140 -3.04 -2.65 9.14
CA LEU A 140 -2.52 -3.96 9.49
C LEU A 140 -1.86 -4.57 8.25
N SER A 141 -0.80 -5.35 8.44
CA SER A 141 -0.13 -6.00 7.32
C SER A 141 0.26 -7.44 7.61
N GLY A 142 0.36 -8.22 6.56
CA GLY A 142 0.69 -9.63 6.64
C GLY A 142 1.47 -10.08 5.41
N THR A 143 2.40 -10.99 5.63
CA THR A 143 3.15 -11.64 4.54
C THR A 143 3.02 -13.14 4.68
N ALA A 144 2.82 -13.83 3.57
CA ALA A 144 2.79 -15.30 3.51
C ALA A 144 3.49 -15.79 2.23
N MET A 145 4.02 -17.01 2.26
CA MET A 145 4.45 -17.66 1.02
C MET A 145 3.23 -18.06 0.18
N CYS A 146 3.33 -17.88 -1.13
CA CYS A 146 2.35 -18.40 -2.08
C CYS A 146 2.48 -19.93 -2.12
N ALA A 147 1.41 -20.62 -1.76
CA ALA A 147 1.27 -22.06 -1.90
C ALA A 147 0.65 -22.39 -3.26
N ALA A 148 0.60 -23.68 -3.61
CA ALA A 148 -0.10 -24.14 -4.80
C ALA A 148 -1.62 -23.90 -4.73
N ASP A 149 -2.17 -23.74 -3.52
CA ASP A 149 -3.57 -23.46 -3.25
C ASP A 149 -3.73 -22.12 -2.52
N ALA A 150 -4.55 -21.23 -3.07
CA ALA A 150 -4.85 -19.93 -2.48
C ALA A 150 -5.42 -20.05 -1.06
N ALA A 151 -6.17 -21.11 -0.73
CA ALA A 151 -6.72 -21.31 0.61
C ALA A 151 -5.62 -21.52 1.66
N GLN A 152 -4.52 -22.19 1.30
CA GLN A 152 -3.37 -22.39 2.20
C GLN A 152 -2.62 -21.07 2.43
N THR A 153 -2.41 -20.27 1.38
CA THR A 153 -1.81 -18.93 1.53
C THR A 153 -2.68 -18.01 2.39
N LEU A 154 -4.01 -18.04 2.19
CA LEU A 154 -4.96 -17.30 3.02
C LEU A 154 -4.95 -17.76 4.49
N HIS A 155 -4.79 -19.07 4.73
CA HIS A 155 -4.64 -19.59 6.09
C HIS A 155 -3.35 -19.10 6.74
N ALA A 156 -2.22 -19.11 6.01
CA ALA A 156 -0.96 -18.57 6.51
C ALA A 156 -1.05 -17.06 6.82
N LEU A 157 -1.77 -16.28 6.00
CA LEU A 157 -2.01 -14.86 6.29
C LEU A 157 -2.79 -14.62 7.59
N ARG A 158 -3.67 -15.56 8.01
CA ARG A 158 -4.33 -15.47 9.32
C ARG A 158 -3.36 -15.64 10.50
N GLY A 159 -2.15 -16.17 10.28
CA GLY A 159 -1.10 -16.22 11.30
C GLY A 159 -0.35 -14.90 11.52
N THR A 160 -0.78 -13.81 10.87
CA THR A 160 -0.14 -12.48 10.93
C THR A 160 -1.03 -11.48 11.68
N GLU A 161 -0.66 -10.19 11.68
CA GLU A 161 -1.49 -9.10 12.25
C GLU A 161 -2.90 -9.05 11.65
N LEU A 162 -3.10 -9.61 10.46
CA LEU A 162 -4.42 -9.71 9.84
C LEU A 162 -5.40 -10.63 10.60
N ILE A 163 -4.95 -11.33 11.65
CA ILE A 163 -5.83 -12.05 12.57
C ILE A 163 -6.80 -11.10 13.29
N ASP A 164 -6.37 -9.87 13.56
CA ASP A 164 -7.12 -8.87 14.31
C ASP A 164 -8.25 -8.22 13.48
N LEU A 165 -8.32 -8.53 12.18
CA LEU A 165 -9.41 -8.08 11.33
C LEU A 165 -10.74 -8.72 11.71
N SER A 166 -11.80 -7.91 11.67
CA SER A 166 -13.17 -8.39 11.73
C SER A 166 -13.45 -9.44 10.65
N SER A 167 -14.43 -10.32 10.88
CA SER A 167 -14.84 -11.33 9.89
C SER A 167 -15.24 -10.70 8.55
N ALA A 168 -15.98 -9.59 8.60
CA ALA A 168 -16.41 -8.86 7.41
C ALA A 168 -15.22 -8.28 6.62
N ALA A 169 -14.24 -7.67 7.30
CA ALA A 169 -13.03 -7.17 6.64
C ALA A 169 -12.21 -8.33 6.03
N TRP A 170 -12.12 -9.45 6.74
CA TRP A 170 -11.42 -10.63 6.25
C TRP A 170 -12.07 -11.26 5.01
N ASP A 171 -13.39 -11.28 4.91
CA ASP A 171 -14.05 -11.82 3.72
C ASP A 171 -13.75 -10.99 2.47
N VAL A 172 -13.57 -9.67 2.63
CA VAL A 172 -13.06 -8.80 1.56
C VAL A 172 -11.63 -9.16 1.20
N VAL A 173 -10.74 -9.30 2.19
CA VAL A 173 -9.34 -9.72 1.96
C VAL A 173 -9.30 -11.04 1.20
N ARG A 174 -10.05 -12.04 1.66
CA ARG A 174 -10.15 -13.36 1.04
C ARG A 174 -10.54 -13.27 -0.43
N SER A 175 -11.61 -12.53 -0.73
CA SER A 175 -12.09 -12.35 -2.10
C SER A 175 -11.04 -11.66 -2.99
N LYS A 176 -10.36 -10.62 -2.50
CA LYS A 176 -9.40 -9.85 -3.30
C LYS A 176 -8.07 -10.54 -3.48
N VAL A 177 -7.59 -11.26 -2.47
CA VAL A 177 -6.37 -12.07 -2.56
C VAL A 177 -6.58 -13.26 -3.48
N ALA A 178 -7.70 -13.97 -3.38
CA ALA A 178 -7.99 -15.10 -4.26
C ALA A 178 -8.18 -14.70 -5.74
N ALA A 179 -8.48 -13.43 -6.02
CA ALA A 179 -8.54 -12.91 -7.39
C ALA A 179 -7.16 -12.46 -7.93
N LEU A 180 -6.16 -12.30 -7.06
CA LEU A 180 -4.80 -11.92 -7.43
C LEU A 180 -3.91 -13.14 -7.66
N LEU A 181 -4.09 -14.19 -6.86
CA LEU A 181 -3.41 -15.49 -6.98
C LEU A 181 -4.03 -16.33 -8.10
#